data_AF-A0A1B3JK58-F1
#
_entry.id   AF-A0A1B3JK58-F1
#
_cell.length_a   1.000
_cell.length_b   1.000
_cell.length_c   1.000
_cell.angle_alpha   90.00
_cell.angle_beta   90.00
_cell.angle_gamma   90.00
#
_symmetry.space_group_name_H-M   'P 1'
#
loop_
_entity.id
_entity.type
_entity.pdbx_description
1 polymer ?
#
loop_
_entity_poly.entity_id
_entity_poly.type
_entity_poly.pdbx_seq_one_letter_code
_entity_poly.pdbx_strand_id
1 'polypeptide(L)'
;MTLFQQKNGVKYRAYQLEAAHEDNKSSRDNNEDIYGCHEHIGEKLQLVEQEYPIDDVVNWFKLFCNKIKLDFTGNLPQYSLVEHNDEL
;
A
#
# COMPACT_ATOMS: atom_id res chain seq x y z
N MET A 1 -1.73 -2.60 0.73
CA MET A 1 -2.33 -3.70 -0.06
C MET A 1 -1.30 -4.81 -0.26
N THR A 2 -1.72 -6.07 -0.32
CA THR A 2 -0.79 -7.21 -0.32
C THR A 2 -1.26 -8.34 -1.24
N LEU A 3 -0.36 -8.84 -2.10
CA LEU A 3 -0.50 -10.11 -2.80
C LEU A 3 0.26 -11.19 -2.02
N PHE A 4 -0.44 -12.23 -1.60
CA PHE A 4 0.15 -13.35 -0.85
C PHE A 4 -0.48 -14.68 -1.20
N GLN A 5 0.28 -15.75 -1.03
CA GLN A 5 -0.22 -17.12 -1.01
C GLN A 5 -0.35 -17.59 0.43
N GLN A 6 -1.42 -18.32 0.77
CA GLN A 6 -1.55 -18.98 2.07
C GLN A 6 -1.32 -20.48 1.91
N LYS A 7 -0.45 -21.07 2.74
CA LYS A 7 -0.18 -22.51 2.77
C LYS A 7 0.02 -22.96 4.22
N ASN A 8 -0.76 -23.94 4.66
CA ASN A 8 -0.74 -24.46 6.04
C ASN A 8 -0.86 -23.36 7.12
N GLY A 9 -1.71 -22.35 6.87
CA GLY A 9 -1.88 -21.21 7.79
C GLY A 9 -0.77 -20.15 7.70
N VAL A 10 0.32 -20.41 6.99
CA VAL A 10 1.42 -19.45 6.78
C VAL A 10 1.14 -18.57 5.57
N LYS A 11 1.34 -17.25 5.70
CA LYS A 11 1.22 -16.27 4.62
C LYS A 11 2.59 -16.03 3.97
N TYR A 12 2.68 -16.33 2.68
CA TYR A 12 3.84 -16.09 1.83
C TYR A 12 3.57 -14.87 0.96
N ARG A 13 4.15 -13.74 1.35
CA ARG A 13 3.98 -12.45 0.68
C ARG A 13 4.80 -12.43 -0.61
N ALA A 14 4.17 -12.16 -1.73
CA ALA A 14 4.86 -11.92 -3.00
C ALA A 14 5.15 -10.42 -3.19
N TYR A 15 4.14 -9.59 -2.88
CA TYR A 15 4.23 -8.14 -3.03
C TYR A 15 3.34 -7.42 -2.02
N GLN A 16 3.79 -6.26 -1.53
CA GLN A 16 3.01 -5.37 -0.68
C GLN A 16 3.35 -3.93 -0.97
N LEU A 17 2.32 -3.09 -1.09
CA LEU A 17 2.43 -1.64 -1.23
C LEU A 17 1.74 -0.99 -0.05
N GLU A 18 2.45 -0.12 0.66
CA GLU A 18 1.93 0.63 1.81
C GLU A 18 1.98 2.13 1.52
N ALA A 19 0.81 2.77 1.62
CA ALA A 19 0.69 4.22 1.62
C ALA A 19 0.73 4.70 3.06
N ALA A 20 1.67 5.60 3.37
CA ALA A 20 1.84 6.18 4.70
C ALA A 20 2.43 7.60 4.58
N HIS A 21 2.13 8.45 5.55
CA HIS A 21 2.71 9.80 5.62
C HIS A 21 4.21 9.70 5.85
N GLU A 22 4.97 10.62 5.26
CA GLU A 22 6.43 10.70 5.39
C GLU A 22 6.88 10.89 6.84
N ASP A 23 6.04 11.47 7.71
CA ASP A 23 6.36 11.61 9.14
C ASP A 23 6.09 10.33 9.96
N ASN A 24 5.42 9.34 9.36
CA ASN A 24 5.05 8.11 10.04
C ASN A 24 6.05 7.01 9.75
N LYS A 25 6.61 6.43 10.82
CA LYS A 25 7.34 5.17 10.74
C LYS A 25 6.38 4.07 10.29
N SER A 26 6.60 3.58 9.08
CA SER A 26 5.73 2.61 8.40
C SER A 26 6.36 1.21 8.34
N SER A 27 7.69 1.10 8.44
CA SER A 27 8.37 -0.20 8.45
C SER A 27 9.73 -0.15 9.16
N ARG A 28 10.39 -1.31 9.24
CA ARG A 28 11.75 -1.47 9.74
C ARG A 28 12.48 -2.49 8.88
N ASP A 29 13.63 -2.11 8.35
CA ASP A 29 14.51 -2.99 7.57
C ASP A 29 15.92 -3.00 8.17
N ASN A 30 16.47 -4.16 8.49
CA ASN A 30 17.83 -4.31 9.05
C ASN A 30 18.18 -3.35 10.21
N ASN A 31 17.22 -3.08 11.09
CA ASN A 31 17.28 -2.12 12.20
C ASN A 31 17.20 -0.63 11.82
N GLU A 32 17.14 -0.29 10.53
CA GLU A 32 16.85 1.04 10.04
C GLU A 32 15.33 1.27 9.98
N ASP A 33 14.93 2.48 10.36
CA ASP A 33 13.52 2.87 10.36
C ASP A 33 13.15 3.44 9.00
N ILE A 34 12.02 2.97 8.48
CA ILE A 34 11.47 3.38 7.20
C ILE A 34 10.25 4.24 7.47
N TYR A 35 10.22 5.39 6.82
CA TYR A 35 9.18 6.39 6.95
C TYR A 35 8.50 6.61 5.60
N GLY A 36 7.19 6.87 5.63
CA GLY A 36 6.43 7.12 4.42
C GLY A 36 6.08 5.89 3.60
N CYS A 37 5.71 6.14 2.34
CA CYS A 37 5.26 5.11 1.42
C CYS A 37 6.40 4.16 1.05
N HIS A 38 6.10 2.86 1.02
CA HIS A 38 7.10 1.85 0.69
C HIS A 38 6.46 0.59 0.12
N GLU A 39 7.29 -0.24 -0.49
CA GLU A 39 6.90 -1.53 -1.00
C GLU A 39 7.84 -2.66 -0.59
N HIS A 40 7.25 -3.84 -0.44
CA HIS A 40 7.98 -5.09 -0.26
C HIS A 40 7.84 -5.94 -1.51
N ILE A 41 8.96 -6.34 -2.11
CA ILE A 41 9.02 -7.28 -3.25
C ILE A 41 9.87 -8.48 -2.83
N GLY A 42 9.21 -9.60 -2.50
CA GLY A 42 9.85 -10.70 -1.78
C GLY A 42 10.43 -10.23 -0.45
N GLU A 43 11.75 -10.34 -0.28
CA GLU A 43 12.49 -9.88 0.91
C GLU A 43 12.99 -8.43 0.80
N LYS A 44 12.90 -7.81 -0.39
CA LYS A 44 13.39 -6.46 -0.60
C LYS A 44 12.36 -5.44 -0.11
N LEU A 45 12.83 -4.42 0.58
CA LEU A 45 12.09 -3.21 0.90
C LEU A 45 12.59 -2.04 0.04
N GLN A 46 11.67 -1.21 -0.45
CA GLN A 46 11.99 -0.02 -1.23
C GLN A 46 11.04 1.13 -0.87
N LEU A 47 11.58 2.33 -0.69
CA LEU A 47 10.79 3.56 -0.57
C LEU A 47 10.11 3.90 -1.90
N VAL A 48 8.87 4.38 -1.82
CA VAL A 48 8.08 4.82 -2.96
C VAL A 48 7.68 6.27 -2.71
N GLU A 49 7.78 7.13 -3.72
CA GLU A 49 7.28 8.50 -3.62
C GLU A 49 5.77 8.49 -3.37
N GLN A 50 5.29 9.43 -2.56
CA GLN A 50 3.85 9.57 -2.32
C GLN A 50 3.19 10.21 -3.55
N GLU A 51 2.77 9.38 -4.51
CA GLU A 51 2.11 9.85 -5.75
C GLU A 51 0.66 10.32 -5.54
N TYR A 52 -0.01 9.84 -4.48
CA TYR A 52 -1.42 10.11 -4.19
C TYR A 52 -1.65 10.41 -2.70
N PRO A 53 -2.75 11.12 -2.32
CA PRO A 53 -3.20 11.17 -0.94
C PRO A 53 -3.34 9.77 -0.32
N ILE A 54 -3.02 9.60 0.96
CA ILE A 54 -2.94 8.27 1.59
C ILE A 54 -4.31 7.61 1.71
N ASP A 55 -5.36 8.40 1.80
CA ASP A 55 -6.76 7.98 1.81
C ASP A 55 -7.33 7.68 0.40
N ASP A 56 -6.59 8.00 -0.68
CA ASP A 56 -6.96 7.68 -2.06
C ASP A 56 -6.69 6.20 -2.41
N VAL A 57 -7.43 5.31 -1.75
CA VAL A 57 -7.31 3.86 -1.92
C VAL A 57 -7.53 3.43 -3.37
N VAL A 58 -8.32 4.18 -4.15
CA VAL A 58 -8.63 3.87 -5.55
C VAL A 58 -7.38 4.00 -6.41
N ASN A 59 -6.66 5.13 -6.32
CA ASN A 59 -5.46 5.33 -7.12
C ASN A 59 -4.28 4.50 -6.62
N TRP A 60 -4.14 4.33 -5.30
CA TRP A 60 -3.17 3.38 -4.74
C TRP A 60 -3.41 1.96 -5.24
N PHE A 61 -4.65 1.49 -5.29
CA PHE A 61 -4.98 0.17 -5.82
C PHE A 61 -4.66 0.02 -7.31
N LYS A 62 -4.95 1.04 -8.13
CA LYS A 62 -4.56 1.04 -9.54
C LYS A 62 -3.04 0.95 -9.70
N LEU A 63 -2.28 1.71 -8.91
CA LEU A 63 -0.81 1.65 -8.91
C LEU A 63 -0.31 0.24 -8.54
N PHE A 64 -0.88 -0.35 -7.48
CA PHE A 64 -0.60 -1.72 -7.07
C PHE A 64 -0.81 -2.70 -8.23
N CYS A 65 -1.98 -2.69 -8.87
CA CYS A 65 -2.30 -3.54 -10.01
C CYS A 65 -1.33 -3.34 -11.17
N ASN A 66 -1.02 -2.08 -11.52
CA ASN A 66 -0.12 -1.74 -12.61
C ASN A 66 1.29 -2.30 -12.38
N LYS A 67 1.85 -2.16 -11.18
CA LYS A 67 3.20 -2.64 -10.85
C LYS A 67 3.36 -4.15 -11.02
N ILE A 68 2.33 -4.93 -10.70
CA ILE A 68 2.35 -6.39 -10.83
C ILE A 68 1.67 -6.91 -12.11
N LYS A 69 1.28 -6.01 -13.03
CA LYS A 69 0.54 -6.34 -14.26
C LYS A 69 -0.70 -7.21 -13.99
N LEU A 70 -1.45 -6.84 -12.95
CA LEU A 70 -2.67 -7.53 -12.55
C LEU A 70 -3.89 -6.87 -13.19
N ASP A 71 -4.60 -7.63 -14.01
CA ASP A 71 -5.89 -7.20 -14.55
C ASP A 71 -6.99 -7.36 -13.48
N PHE A 72 -7.46 -6.23 -12.95
CA PHE A 72 -8.60 -6.22 -12.04
C PHE A 72 -9.92 -6.22 -12.82
N THR A 73 -10.71 -7.28 -12.68
CA THR A 73 -11.98 -7.48 -13.40
C THR A 73 -13.23 -7.14 -12.57
N GLY A 74 -13.04 -6.66 -11.35
CA GLY A 74 -14.11 -6.26 -10.45
C GLY A 74 -14.47 -4.77 -10.57
N ASN A 75 -15.38 -4.33 -9.70
CA ASN A 75 -15.66 -2.92 -9.50
C ASN A 75 -15.01 -2.46 -8.20
N LEU A 76 -14.34 -1.30 -8.23
CA LEU A 76 -13.88 -0.67 -7.01
C LEU A 76 -15.06 -0.09 -6.24
N PRO A 77 -15.03 -0.12 -4.90
CA PRO A 77 -16.05 0.54 -4.11
C PRO A 77 -16.07 2.03 -4.45
N GLN A 78 -17.26 2.63 -4.56
CA GLN A 78 -17.39 4.07 -4.51
C GLN A 78 -17.23 4.50 -3.06
N TYR A 79 -16.02 4.88 -2.69
CA TYR A 79 -15.81 5.63 -1.46
C TYR A 79 -16.26 7.06 -1.75
N SER A 80 -17.44 7.44 -1.29
CA SER A 80 -17.78 8.86 -1.15
C SER A 80 -16.72 9.45 -0.23
N LEU A 81 -15.92 10.38 -0.76
CA LEU A 81 -15.03 11.22 0.05
C LEU A 81 -15.91 11.79 1.17
N VAL A 82 -15.76 11.25 2.38
CA VAL A 82 -16.32 11.90 3.55
C VAL A 82 -15.43 13.11 3.71
N GLU A 83 -15.91 14.26 3.22
CA GLU A 83 -15.33 15.54 3.61
C GLU A 83 -15.39 15.56 5.13
N HIS A 84 -14.25 15.30 5.78
CA HIS A 84 -14.08 15.65 7.18
C HIS A 84 -14.15 17.17 7.21
N ASN A 85 -15.36 17.70 7.39
CA ASN A 85 -15.57 19.04 7.89
C ASN A 85 -15.02 19.03 9.32
N ASP A 86 -13.71 19.24 9.43
CA ASP A 86 -13.08 19.64 10.68
C ASP A 86 -13.55 21.07 10.98
N GLU A 87 -14.76 21.19 11.52
CA GLU A 87 -15.18 22.37 12.26
C GLU A 87 -14.44 22.37 13.61
N LEU A 88 -13.40 23.20 13.70
CA LEU A 88 -12.88 23.76 14.96
C LEU A 88 -12.71 25.28 14.83
#